data_AF-F0GET1-F1
#
_entry.id   AF-F0GET1-F1
#
_cell.length_a   1.000
_cell.length_b   1.000
_cell.length_c   1.000
_cell.angle_alpha   90.00
_cell.angle_beta   90.00
_cell.angle_gamma   90.00
#
_symmetry.space_group_name_H-M   'P 1'
#
loop_
_entity.id
_entity.type
_entity.pdbx_description
1 polymer ?
#
loop_
_entity_poly.entity_id
_entity_poly.type
_entity_poly.pdbx_seq_one_letter_code
_entity_poly.pdbx_strand_id
1 'polypeptide(L)'
;SAQTPNVGYDQFYLTASWRAAPFLVVDGGAYRIVNRVHDARGTIGVLRGTYLLSKRTAVYLQGAYLWNSAHAQYTVSQGGGGTTPAPGMTQLGVMAGIRHQF
;
A
#
# COMPACT_ATOMS: atom_id res chain seq x y z
N SER A 1 -2.32 29.81 27.15
CA SER A 1 -1.43 28.70 26.74
C SER A 1 -2.05 28.03 25.53
N ALA A 2 -1.40 28.04 24.37
CA ALA A 2 -1.92 27.36 23.18
C ALA A 2 -1.74 25.85 23.36
N GLN A 3 -2.85 25.10 23.28
CA GLN A 3 -2.84 23.65 23.38
C GLN A 3 -2.28 23.10 22.06
N THR A 4 -1.08 22.51 22.09
CA THR A 4 -0.49 21.87 20.92
C THR A 4 -1.44 20.78 20.43
N PRO A 5 -1.93 20.81 19.17
CA PRO A 5 -2.84 19.79 18.68
C PRO A 5 -2.18 18.41 18.80
N ASN A 6 -2.82 17.50 19.54
CA ASN A 6 -2.39 16.12 19.61
C ASN A 6 -2.83 15.43 18.31
N VAL A 7 -1.99 15.49 17.29
CA VAL A 7 -2.19 14.80 16.01
C VAL A 7 -1.53 13.43 16.12
N GLY A 8 -2.31 12.43 16.52
CA GLY A 8 -1.88 11.03 16.61
C GLY A 8 -2.67 10.14 15.66
N TYR A 9 -2.00 9.18 15.04
CA TYR A 9 -2.64 8.08 14.32
C TYR A 9 -2.02 6.75 14.76
N ASP A 10 -2.83 5.70 14.79
CA ASP A 10 -2.33 4.34 14.98
C ASP A 10 -2.18 3.66 13.62
N GLN A 11 -1.12 2.88 13.47
CA GLN A 11 -0.91 2.06 12.28
C GLN A 11 -0.64 0.61 12.67
N PHE A 12 -1.36 -0.29 12.00
CA PHE A 12 -1.22 -1.74 12.14
C PHE A 12 -0.89 -2.34 10.78
N TYR A 13 -0.08 -3.39 10.78
CA TYR A 13 0.26 -4.10 9.55
C TYR A 13 0.47 -5.59 9.81
N LEU A 14 0.18 -6.38 8.79
CA LEU A 14 0.53 -7.78 8.72
C LEU A 14 0.95 -8.11 7.30
N THR A 15 2.11 -8.74 7.16
CA THR A 15 2.65 -9.12 5.86
C THR A 15 3.10 -10.57 5.88
N ALA A 16 3.12 -11.17 4.70
CA ALA A 16 3.64 -12.52 4.49
C ALA A 16 4.37 -12.58 3.15
N SER A 17 5.32 -13.50 3.07
CA SER A 17 6.06 -13.80 1.84
C SER A 17 6.23 -15.31 1.72
N TRP A 18 5.98 -15.81 0.52
CA TRP A 18 6.07 -17.22 0.21
C TRP A 18 6.82 -17.41 -1.11
N ARG A 19 7.86 -18.24 -1.06
CA ARG A 19 8.60 -18.67 -2.24
C ARG A 19 7.93 -19.90 -2.84
N ALA A 20 6.91 -19.66 -3.67
CA ALA A 20 6.10 -20.71 -4.31
C ALA A 20 6.92 -21.62 -5.25
N ALA A 21 8.00 -21.11 -5.84
CA ALA A 21 8.95 -21.88 -6.66
C ALA A 21 10.37 -21.25 -6.59
N PRO A 22 11.44 -21.93 -7.05
CA PRO A 22 12.79 -21.36 -7.07
C PRO A 22 12.91 -20.02 -7.81
N PHE A 23 12.01 -19.79 -8.77
CA PHE A 23 11.93 -18.59 -9.61
C PHE A 23 10.71 -17.71 -9.34
N LEU A 24 9.83 -18.06 -8.38
CA LEU A 24 8.60 -17.32 -8.12
C LEU A 24 8.45 -17.01 -6.62
N VAL A 25 8.31 -15.72 -6.31
CA VAL A 25 7.99 -15.21 -4.98
C VAL A 25 6.63 -14.53 -5.03
N VAL A 26 5.77 -14.87 -4.08
CA VAL A 26 4.49 -14.20 -3.84
C VAL A 26 4.54 -13.58 -2.46
N ASP A 27 4.30 -12.28 -2.38
CA ASP A 27 4.30 -11.56 -1.12
C ASP A 27 3.15 -10.56 -1.06
N GLY A 28 2.73 -10.19 0.13
CA GLY A 28 1.61 -9.28 0.30
C GLY A 28 1.34 -8.99 1.76
N GLY A 29 0.29 -8.21 1.99
CA GLY A 29 -0.12 -7.86 3.33
C GLY A 29 -1.29 -6.91 3.38
N ALA A 30 -1.73 -6.64 4.60
CA ALA A 30 -2.74 -5.65 4.90
C ALA A 30 -2.15 -4.60 5.83
N TYR A 31 -2.49 -3.34 5.59
CA TYR A 31 -2.10 -2.20 6.43
C TYR A 31 -3.35 -1.41 6.80
N ARG A 32 -3.39 -0.95 8.04
CA ARG A 32 -4.52 -0.23 8.61
C ARG A 32 -4.01 1.03 9.29
N ILE A 33 -4.60 2.17 8.97
CA ILE A 33 -4.38 3.45 9.67
C ILE A 33 -5.67 3.93 10.31
N VAL A 34 -5.59 4.41 11.55
CA VAL A 34 -6.72 4.98 12.29
C VAL A 34 -6.32 6.34 12.85
N ASN A 35 -6.91 7.40 12.31
CA ASN A 35 -6.85 8.75 12.85
C ASN A 35 -8.15 9.02 13.61
N ARG A 36 -8.09 8.94 14.94
CA ARG A 36 -9.27 9.13 15.79
C ARG A 36 -9.75 10.58 15.83
N VAL A 37 -8.83 11.54 15.72
CA VAL A 37 -9.16 12.98 15.78
C VAL A 37 -10.02 13.41 14.59
N HIS A 38 -9.78 12.82 13.42
CA HIS A 38 -10.53 13.12 12.20
C HIS A 38 -11.58 12.07 11.82
N ASP A 39 -11.83 11.07 12.68
CA ASP A 39 -12.64 9.88 12.37
C ASP A 39 -12.33 9.27 10.98
N ALA A 40 -11.05 9.32 10.60
CA ALA A 40 -10.56 8.93 9.29
C ALA A 40 -9.75 7.64 9.42
N ARG A 41 -10.07 6.66 8.59
CA ARG A 41 -9.48 5.33 8.67
C ARG A 41 -9.26 4.77 7.27
N GLY A 42 -8.08 4.21 7.01
CA GLY A 42 -7.75 3.53 5.76
C GLY A 42 -7.35 2.09 6.00
N THR A 43 -7.77 1.18 5.13
CA THR A 43 -7.25 -0.19 5.05
C THR A 43 -6.74 -0.42 3.64
N ILE A 44 -5.53 -0.92 3.47
CA ILE A 44 -5.00 -1.28 2.16
C ILE A 44 -4.57 -2.74 2.16
N GLY A 45 -5.04 -3.49 1.17
CA GLY A 45 -4.54 -4.83 0.86
C GLY A 45 -3.57 -4.74 -0.31
N VAL A 46 -2.44 -5.44 -0.22
CA VAL A 46 -1.39 -5.46 -1.24
C VAL A 46 -1.03 -6.91 -1.56
N LEU A 47 -0.89 -7.22 -2.84
CA LEU A 47 -0.38 -8.50 -3.32
C LEU A 47 0.61 -8.26 -4.45
N ARG A 48 1.74 -8.97 -4.42
CA ARG A 48 2.79 -8.91 -5.42
C ARG A 48 3.25 -10.31 -5.82
N GLY A 49 3.37 -10.51 -7.13
CA GLY A 49 4.09 -11.63 -7.72
C GLY A 49 5.41 -11.15 -8.32
N THR A 50 6.50 -11.85 -8.01
CA THR A 50 7.84 -11.56 -8.54
C THR A 50 8.43 -12.80 -9.18
N TYR A 51 8.72 -12.73 -10.48
CA TYR A 51 9.35 -13.79 -11.26
C TYR A 51 10.83 -13.48 -11.47
N LEU A 52 11.71 -14.39 -11.06
CA LEU A 52 13.16 -14.28 -11.12
C LEU A 52 13.65 -14.85 -12.46
N LEU A 53 13.96 -13.97 -13.41
CA LEU A 53 14.52 -14.33 -14.71
C LEU A 53 15.98 -14.81 -14.59
N SER A 54 16.74 -14.25 -13.65
CA SER A 54 18.11 -14.65 -13.32
C SER A 54 18.45 -14.27 -11.87
N LYS A 55 19.71 -14.48 -11.46
CA LYS A 55 20.22 -13.95 -10.18
C LYS A 55 20.17 -12.41 -10.10
N ARG A 56 20.13 -11.73 -11.25
CA ARG A 56 20.24 -10.27 -11.39
C ARG A 56 18.98 -9.62 -11.93
N THR A 57 18.12 -10.37 -12.63
CA THR A 57 16.94 -9.82 -13.31
C THR A 57 15.66 -10.45 -12.76
N ALA A 58 14.65 -9.62 -12.51
CA ALA A 58 13.31 -10.06 -12.14
C ALA A 58 12.24 -9.17 -12.78
N VAL A 59 11.07 -9.73 -13.03
CA VAL A 59 9.85 -8.98 -13.37
C VAL A 59 8.85 -9.11 -12.23
N TYR A 60 8.03 -8.09 -12.02
CA TYR A 60 7.03 -8.12 -10.96
C TYR A 60 5.74 -7.44 -11.39
N LEU A 61 4.65 -7.89 -10.77
CA LEU A 61 3.33 -7.29 -10.84
C LEU A 61 2.80 -7.18 -9.41
N GLN A 62 2.31 -5.99 -9.05
CA GLN A 62 1.74 -5.68 -7.76
C GLN A 62 0.37 -5.02 -7.97
N GLY A 63 -0.60 -5.46 -7.18
CA GLY A 63 -1.89 -4.81 -7.03
C GLY A 63 -2.06 -4.36 -5.58
N ALA A 64 -2.72 -3.22 -5.40
CA ALA A 64 -3.11 -2.70 -4.11
C ALA A 64 -4.54 -2.16 -4.17
N TYR A 65 -5.34 -2.43 -3.14
CA TYR A 65 -6.69 -1.89 -3.04
C TYR A 65 -6.88 -1.22 -1.69
N LEU A 66 -7.26 0.06 -1.71
CA LEU A 66 -7.45 0.90 -0.55
C LEU A 66 -8.93 1.14 -0.31
N TRP A 67 -9.37 0.84 0.91
CA TRP A 67 -10.67 1.20 1.45
C TRP A 67 -10.51 2.38 2.41
N ASN A 68 -11.15 3.49 2.09
CA ASN A 68 -11.27 4.66 2.96
C ASN A 68 -12.60 4.61 3.74
N SER A 69 -12.58 5.01 5.01
CA SER A 69 -13.80 5.38 5.73
C SER A 69 -14.36 6.70 5.18
N ALA A 70 -15.62 7.03 5.51
CA ALA A 70 -16.33 8.19 4.97
C ALA A 70 -15.55 9.53 5.02
N HIS A 71 -14.75 9.76 6.08
CA HIS A 71 -13.95 10.98 6.25
C HIS A 71 -12.50 10.86 5.74
N ALA A 72 -12.08 9.70 5.25
CA ALA A 72 -10.71 9.44 4.85
C ALA A 72 -10.47 9.74 3.36
N GLN A 73 -9.31 10.31 3.06
CA GLN A 73 -8.81 10.62 1.71
C GLN A 73 -7.39 10.09 1.52
N TYR A 74 -7.07 8.91 2.05
CA TYR A 74 -5.76 8.30 1.80
C TYR A 74 -5.63 7.92 0.32
N THR A 75 -4.40 7.87 -0.19
CA THR A 75 -4.09 7.55 -1.59
C THR A 75 -3.09 6.40 -1.70
N VAL A 76 -3.25 5.53 -2.70
CA VAL A 76 -2.26 4.48 -3.05
C VAL A 76 -1.15 4.99 -3.97
N SER A 77 -1.34 6.15 -4.60
CA SER A 77 -0.38 6.75 -5.53
C SER A 77 0.21 8.03 -4.95
N GLN A 78 1.54 8.17 -5.08
CA GLN A 78 2.27 9.41 -4.80
C GLN A 78 2.78 10.06 -6.11
N GLY A 79 2.29 9.60 -7.27
CA GLY A 79 2.86 9.90 -8.59
C GLY A 79 2.56 11.29 -9.16
N GLY A 80 1.84 12.15 -8.45
CA GLY A 80 1.51 13.51 -8.89
C GLY A 80 0.23 14.08 -8.25
N GLY A 81 -0.04 15.36 -8.50
CA GLY A 81 -1.26 16.03 -8.05
C GLY A 81 -2.53 15.39 -8.62
N GLY A 82 -3.63 15.45 -7.86
CA GLY A 82 -4.93 14.88 -8.27
C GLY A 82 -5.07 13.37 -8.06
N THR A 83 -4.09 12.71 -7.44
CA THR A 83 -4.16 11.27 -7.11
C THR A 83 -4.93 10.99 -5.82
N THR A 84 -5.09 12.00 -4.97
CA THR A 84 -5.89 11.95 -3.74
C THR A 84 -7.37 11.82 -4.10
N PRO A 85 -8.05 10.76 -3.67
CA PRO A 85 -9.46 10.57 -3.99
C PRO A 85 -10.36 11.48 -3.12
N ALA A 86 -11.63 11.60 -3.52
CA ALA A 86 -12.64 12.25 -2.68
C ALA A 86 -12.86 11.48 -1.35
N PRO A 87 -13.42 12.10 -0.30
CA PRO A 87 -13.66 11.43 0.99
C PRO A 87 -14.45 10.12 0.83
N GLY A 88 -14.01 9.07 1.50
CA GLY A 88 -14.66 7.75 1.49
C GLY A 88 -14.42 6.91 0.23
N MET A 89 -13.79 7.46 -0.80
CA MET A 89 -13.58 6.74 -2.04
C MET A 89 -12.48 5.69 -1.90
N THR A 90 -12.76 4.51 -2.44
CA THR A 90 -11.78 3.42 -2.59
C THR A 90 -10.85 3.69 -3.77
N GLN A 91 -9.64 3.11 -3.75
CA GLN A 91 -8.68 3.27 -4.85
C GLN A 91 -7.97 1.95 -5.17
N LEU A 92 -7.95 1.58 -6.45
CA LEU A 92 -7.13 0.48 -6.98
C LEU A 92 -5.82 1.06 -7.51
N GLY A 93 -4.70 0.47 -7.09
CA GLY A 93 -3.36 0.74 -7.61
C GLY A 93 -2.78 -0.52 -8.24
N VAL A 94 -2.10 -0.36 -9.38
CA VAL A 94 -1.40 -1.45 -10.06
C VAL A 94 -0.01 -0.96 -10.44
N MET A 95 1.01 -1.79 -10.21
CA MET A 95 2.38 -1.53 -10.57
C MET A 95 2.97 -2.77 -11.22
N ALA A 96 3.58 -2.61 -12.39
CA ALA A 96 4.37 -3.65 -13.04
C ALA A 96 5.76 -3.10 -13.37
N GLY A 97 6.78 -3.94 -13.31
CA GLY A 97 8.12 -3.47 -13.60
C GLY A 97 9.16 -4.57 -13.72
N ILE A 98 10.35 -4.14 -14.12
CA ILE A 98 11.54 -4.97 -14.24
C ILE A 98 12.58 -4.43 -13.25
N ARG A 99 13.26 -5.31 -12.53
CA ARG A 99 14.41 -4.99 -11.69
C ARG A 99 15.64 -5.68 -12.25
N HIS A 100 16.71 -4.92 -12.47
CA HIS A 100 18.02 -5.44 -12.87
C HIS A 100 19.10 -4.97 -11.90
N GLN A 101 19.95 -5.88 -11.44
CA GLN A 101 21.04 -5.63 -10.48
C GLN A 101 22.40 -5.87 -11.13
N PHE A 102 23.24 -4.83 -11.20
CA PHE A 102 24.58 -4.87 -11.81
C PHE A 102 25.64 -5.31 -10.81
#